data_AF-A0A3N5DWV9-F1
#
_entry.id   AF-A0A3N5DWV9-F1
#
_cell.length_a   1.000
_cell.length_b   1.000
_cell.length_c   1.000
_cell.angle_alpha   90.00
_cell.angle_beta   90.00
_cell.angle_gamma   90.00
#
_symmetry.space_group_name_H-M   'P 1'
#
loop_
_entity.id
_entity.type
_entity.pdbx_description
1 polymer ?
#
loop_
_entity_poly.entity_id
_entity_poly.type
_entity_poly.pdbx_seq_one_letter_code
_entity_poly.pdbx_strand_id
1 'polypeptide(L)'
;MVNTEIIYKQYSKRIYNLAYRMTGDKDDASDITQDTFIQGFNSLDKFKGESQIYTWLYKIAKNKCLRYLEKRNKTTFLSLQELIDKTSSPVSDEISETEKMNYISQVKDGCLSGLLRCLSLQQRLAFILNILLDLPMAQVASIIDKSENATRILVHRSKQKIKFFLCNNCSLYDSRNTCRCESLINFSLKQGWISLNNPARIESEIKDLKNVISLYKTLQETSPTNEFDKRVQRLLADKVDFLILNDKKVK
;
A
#
# COMPACT_ATOMS: atom_id res chain seq x y z
N MET A 1 20.78 9.32 -21.41
CA MET A 1 19.73 10.09 -20.70
C MET A 1 18.94 9.14 -19.82
N VAL A 2 18.70 9.50 -18.56
CA VAL A 2 17.81 8.74 -17.69
C VAL A 2 16.39 8.84 -18.26
N ASN A 3 15.75 7.71 -18.57
CA ASN A 3 14.40 7.70 -19.14
C ASN A 3 13.36 7.86 -18.03
N THR A 4 12.83 9.07 -17.88
CA THR A 4 11.82 9.44 -16.87
C THR A 4 10.52 8.67 -17.03
N GLU A 5 10.13 8.31 -18.26
CA GLU A 5 8.91 7.55 -18.53
C GLU A 5 8.99 6.13 -17.95
N ILE A 6 10.15 5.47 -18.08
CA ILE A 6 10.39 4.14 -17.51
C ILE A 6 10.32 4.19 -15.98
N ILE A 7 10.97 5.20 -15.37
CA ILE A 7 10.96 5.40 -13.91
C ILE A 7 9.53 5.63 -13.41
N TYR A 8 8.76 6.45 -14.12
CA TYR A 8 7.37 6.72 -13.77
C TYR A 8 6.53 5.43 -13.84
N LYS A 9 6.56 4.71 -14.97
CA LYS A 9 5.82 3.44 -15.16
C LYS A 9 6.17 2.40 -14.09
N GLN A 10 7.44 2.33 -13.69
CA GLN A 10 7.92 1.34 -12.73
C GLN A 10 7.54 1.67 -11.28
N TYR A 11 7.54 2.94 -10.89
CA TYR A 11 7.44 3.33 -9.48
C TYR A 11 6.17 4.10 -9.10
N SER A 12 5.39 4.63 -10.06
CA SER A 12 4.21 5.46 -9.77
C SER A 12 3.18 4.75 -8.90
N LYS A 13 2.85 3.49 -9.22
CA LYS A 13 1.93 2.67 -8.41
C LYS A 13 2.40 2.52 -6.96
N ARG A 14 3.70 2.32 -6.75
CA ARG A 14 4.29 2.16 -5.41
C ARG A 14 4.23 3.47 -4.60
N ILE A 15 4.56 4.59 -5.24
CA ILE A 15 4.46 5.92 -4.62
C ILE A 15 3.00 6.27 -4.30
N TYR A 16 2.08 5.99 -5.23
CA TYR A 16 0.65 6.16 -5.02
C TYR A 16 0.15 5.33 -3.84
N ASN A 17 0.55 4.06 -3.76
CA ASN A 17 0.15 3.18 -2.65
C ASN A 17 0.65 3.71 -1.30
N LEU A 18 1.88 4.22 -1.22
CA LEU A 18 2.36 4.89 -0.01
C LEU A 18 1.50 6.12 0.32
N ALA A 19 1.30 7.02 -0.66
CA ALA A 19 0.56 8.25 -0.46
C ALA A 19 -0.88 7.96 -0.01
N TYR A 20 -1.57 7.04 -0.68
CA TYR A 20 -2.92 6.61 -0.35
C TYR A 20 -3.02 6.02 1.05
N ARG A 21 -2.09 5.15 1.46
CA ARG A 21 -2.10 4.59 2.82
C ARG A 21 -1.75 5.63 3.88
N MET A 22 -1.06 6.70 3.50
CA MET A 22 -0.75 7.81 4.39
C MET A 22 -1.93 8.78 4.54
N THR A 23 -2.60 9.15 3.45
CA THR A 23 -3.67 10.16 3.40
C THR A 23 -5.05 9.58 3.66
N GLY A 24 -5.32 8.38 3.15
CA GLY A 24 -6.64 7.75 3.11
C GLY A 24 -7.56 8.31 2.02
N ASP A 25 -7.04 9.13 1.11
CA ASP A 25 -7.79 9.81 0.06
C ASP A 25 -7.13 9.62 -1.30
N LYS A 26 -7.95 9.41 -2.35
CA LYS A 26 -7.47 9.06 -3.69
C LYS A 26 -6.90 10.25 -4.44
N ASP A 27 -7.51 11.41 -4.29
CA ASP A 27 -7.13 12.64 -4.99
C ASP A 27 -5.85 13.18 -4.36
N ASP A 28 -5.80 13.23 -3.03
CA ASP A 28 -4.59 13.58 -2.27
C ASP A 28 -3.41 12.66 -2.62
N ALA A 29 -3.68 11.36 -2.79
CA ALA A 29 -2.64 10.40 -3.16
C ALA A 29 -2.14 10.58 -4.60
N SER A 30 -3.06 10.90 -5.52
CA SER A 30 -2.72 11.21 -6.91
C SER A 30 -1.84 12.44 -6.99
N ASP A 31 -2.26 13.52 -6.32
CA ASP A 31 -1.55 14.79 -6.26
C ASP A 31 -0.15 14.60 -5.69
N ILE A 32 -0.02 13.99 -4.50
CA ILE A 32 1.29 13.72 -3.88
C ILE A 32 2.18 12.87 -4.79
N THR A 33 1.61 11.92 -5.53
CA THR A 33 2.37 11.08 -6.46
C THR A 33 2.91 11.91 -7.61
N GLN A 34 2.05 12.66 -8.28
CA GLN A 34 2.44 13.55 -9.38
C GLN A 34 3.54 14.52 -8.93
N ASP A 35 3.30 15.19 -7.81
CA ASP A 35 4.21 16.13 -7.19
C ASP A 35 5.58 15.50 -6.86
N THR A 36 5.57 14.24 -6.39
CA THR A 36 6.79 13.47 -6.10
C THR A 36 7.64 13.31 -7.36
N PHE A 37 7.02 12.93 -8.49
CA PHE A 37 7.74 12.73 -9.74
C PHE A 37 8.18 14.05 -10.38
N ILE A 38 7.36 15.10 -10.32
CA ILE A 38 7.76 16.44 -10.77
C ILE A 38 9.01 16.89 -10.00
N GLN A 39 8.99 16.82 -8.67
CA GLN A 39 10.14 17.19 -7.85
C GLN A 39 11.36 16.29 -8.11
N GLY A 40 11.13 14.97 -8.22
CA GLY A 40 12.19 13.99 -8.48
C GLY A 40 12.86 14.21 -9.84
N PHE A 41 12.10 14.46 -10.90
CA PHE A 41 12.67 14.70 -12.22
C PHE A 41 13.36 16.06 -12.31
N ASN A 42 12.81 17.10 -11.69
CA ASN A 42 13.44 18.43 -11.62
C ASN A 42 14.75 18.45 -10.82
N SER A 43 14.98 17.45 -9.98
CA SER A 43 16.18 17.35 -9.12
C SER A 43 17.06 16.15 -9.48
N LEU A 44 16.80 15.51 -10.62
CA LEU A 44 17.44 14.26 -11.00
C LEU A 44 18.93 14.43 -11.31
N ASP A 45 19.31 15.61 -11.81
CA ASP A 45 20.69 16.07 -12.00
C ASP A 45 21.48 16.11 -10.69
N LYS A 46 20.81 16.31 -9.55
CA LYS A 46 21.39 16.34 -8.20
C LYS A 46 21.40 14.99 -7.51
N PHE A 47 20.84 13.96 -8.13
CA PHE A 47 20.84 12.61 -7.57
C PHE A 47 22.24 12.00 -7.64
N LYS A 48 22.91 11.91 -6.48
CA LYS A 48 24.30 11.45 -6.37
C LYS A 48 24.52 9.94 -6.52
N GLY A 49 23.46 9.15 -6.71
CA GLY A 49 23.57 7.68 -6.80
C GLY A 49 23.92 6.96 -5.50
N GLU A 50 23.91 7.66 -4.36
CA GLU A 50 24.22 7.11 -3.03
C GLU A 50 23.12 6.17 -2.49
N SER A 51 21.99 6.06 -3.19
CA SER A 51 20.91 5.12 -2.90
C SER A 51 20.27 4.66 -4.21
N GLN A 52 19.36 3.69 -4.15
CA GLN A 52 18.54 3.34 -5.30
C GLN A 52 17.54 4.45 -5.60
N ILE A 53 17.22 4.67 -6.88
CA ILE A 53 16.33 5.77 -7.31
C ILE A 53 14.94 5.69 -6.64
N TYR A 54 14.40 4.49 -6.43
CA TYR A 54 13.12 4.31 -5.75
C TYR A 54 13.20 4.71 -4.28
N THR A 55 14.31 4.46 -3.59
CA THR A 55 14.53 4.87 -2.19
C THR A 55 14.51 6.39 -2.08
N TRP A 56 15.11 7.08 -3.06
CA TRP A 56 15.09 8.54 -3.14
C TRP A 56 13.68 9.09 -3.42
N LEU A 57 12.94 8.50 -4.38
CA LEU A 57 11.55 8.88 -4.63
C LEU A 57 10.66 8.67 -3.40
N TYR A 58 10.85 7.60 -2.64
CA TYR A 58 10.14 7.38 -1.38
C TYR A 58 10.47 8.44 -0.32
N LYS A 59 11.72 8.94 -0.25
CA LYS A 59 12.05 10.07 0.65
C LYS A 59 11.29 11.33 0.27
N ILE A 60 11.20 11.64 -1.04
CA ILE A 60 10.43 12.78 -1.54
C ILE A 60 8.93 12.60 -1.18
N ALA A 61 8.36 11.44 -1.52
CA ALA A 61 6.95 11.13 -1.26
C ALA A 61 6.62 11.18 0.24
N LYS A 62 7.47 10.60 1.09
CA LYS A 62 7.37 10.69 2.55
C LYS A 62 7.27 12.14 2.99
N ASN A 63 8.20 12.99 2.56
CA ASN A 63 8.24 14.38 3.00
C ASN A 63 6.98 15.14 2.58
N LYS A 64 6.47 14.87 1.38
CA LYS A 64 5.18 15.41 0.92
C LYS A 64 4.01 14.92 1.76
N CYS A 65 3.92 13.61 2.03
CA CYS A 65 2.90 13.04 2.91
C CYS A 65 2.95 13.65 4.32
N LEU A 66 4.15 13.80 4.89
CA LEU A 66 4.31 14.37 6.23
C LEU A 66 3.86 15.83 6.28
N ARG A 67 4.33 16.66 5.34
CA ARG A 67 3.92 18.07 5.23
C ARG A 67 2.40 18.21 5.02
N TYR A 68 1.84 17.33 4.20
CA TYR A 68 0.40 17.28 3.95
C TYR A 68 -0.40 16.98 5.23
N LEU A 69 0.10 16.06 6.06
CA LEU A 69 -0.59 15.59 7.26
C LEU A 69 -0.29 16.40 8.52
N GLU A 70 0.74 17.24 8.54
CA GLU A 70 1.16 18.03 9.71
C GLU A 70 0.04 18.93 10.26
N LYS A 71 -0.84 19.44 9.39
CA LYS A 71 -1.94 20.34 9.77
C LYS A 71 -3.29 19.63 9.93
N ARG A 72 -3.35 18.30 9.77
CA ARG A 72 -4.60 17.54 9.85
C ARG A 72 -4.83 16.97 11.25
N ASN A 73 -6.09 16.97 11.67
CA ASN A 73 -6.47 16.44 12.99
C ASN A 73 -6.12 14.96 13.11
N LYS A 74 -5.59 14.60 14.27
CA LYS A 74 -5.19 13.23 14.57
C LYS A 74 -6.40 12.40 14.99
N THR A 75 -6.68 11.32 14.25
CA THR A 75 -7.64 10.29 14.69
C THR A 75 -7.03 9.47 15.83
N THR A 76 -7.86 9.02 16.77
CA THR A 76 -7.46 8.16 17.89
C THR A 76 -8.12 6.80 17.78
N PHE A 77 -7.58 5.77 18.45
CA PHE A 77 -8.24 4.45 18.50
C PHE A 77 -9.60 4.52 19.19
N LEU A 78 -9.76 5.38 20.20
CA LEU A 78 -11.03 5.58 20.89
C LEU A 78 -12.10 6.16 19.95
N SER A 79 -11.79 7.25 19.24
CA SER A 79 -12.72 7.84 18.25
C SER A 79 -13.08 6.88 17.12
N LEU A 80 -12.15 6.00 16.70
CA LEU A 80 -12.43 4.96 15.72
C LEU A 80 -13.36 3.88 16.28
N GLN A 81 -13.16 3.45 17.52
CA GLN A 81 -14.03 2.50 18.19
C GLN A 81 -15.45 3.06 18.34
N GLU A 82 -15.58 4.29 18.83
CA GLU A 82 -16.89 4.96 18.95
C GLU A 82 -17.62 5.07 17.60
N LEU A 83 -16.89 5.31 16.50
CA LEU A 83 -17.45 5.34 15.16
C LEU A 83 -18.00 3.95 14.77
N ILE A 84 -17.23 2.88 15.00
CA ILE A 84 -17.63 1.51 14.71
C ILE A 84 -18.88 1.13 15.51
N ASP A 85 -18.90 1.45 16.81
CA ASP A 85 -20.02 1.12 17.70
C ASP A 85 -21.30 1.85 17.27
N LYS A 86 -21.21 3.13 16.87
CA LYS A 86 -22.36 3.93 16.41
C LYS A 86 -22.89 3.55 15.04
N THR A 87 -22.07 2.94 14.19
CA THR A 87 -22.40 2.70 12.77
C THR A 87 -22.72 1.25 12.45
N SER A 88 -22.49 0.35 13.41
CA SER A 88 -22.80 -1.07 13.28
C SER A 88 -24.31 -1.29 13.12
N SER A 89 -24.70 -1.91 12.00
CA SER A 89 -26.10 -2.25 11.71
C SER A 89 -26.19 -3.60 10.97
N PRO A 90 -27.30 -4.36 11.10
CA PRO A 90 -27.50 -5.57 10.31
C PRO A 90 -27.41 -5.30 8.81
N VAL A 91 -26.80 -6.22 8.06
CA VAL A 91 -26.71 -6.14 6.58
C VAL A 91 -28.08 -6.42 5.97
N SER A 92 -28.42 -5.75 4.87
CA SER A 92 -29.65 -6.05 4.10
C SER A 92 -29.62 -7.46 3.53
N ASP A 93 -30.75 -8.18 3.61
CA ASP A 93 -30.94 -9.50 3.03
C ASP A 93 -30.98 -9.50 1.49
N GLU A 94 -31.06 -8.31 0.87
CA GLU A 94 -31.11 -8.14 -0.59
C GLU A 94 -29.75 -8.28 -1.29
N ILE A 95 -28.65 -8.33 -0.54
CA ILE A 95 -27.29 -8.42 -1.09
C ILE A 95 -26.93 -9.90 -1.32
N SER A 96 -26.52 -10.26 -2.54
CA SER A 96 -26.09 -11.64 -2.81
C SER A 96 -24.82 -11.99 -2.02
N GLU A 97 -24.62 -13.28 -1.71
CA GLU A 97 -23.46 -13.72 -0.93
C GLU A 97 -22.12 -13.38 -1.62
N THR A 98 -22.06 -13.40 -2.95
CA THR A 98 -20.85 -12.99 -3.70
C THR A 98 -20.55 -11.49 -3.53
N GLU A 99 -21.56 -10.63 -3.60
CA GLU A 99 -21.40 -9.18 -3.41
C GLU A 99 -21.03 -8.85 -1.97
N LYS A 100 -21.67 -9.52 -1.01
CA LYS A 100 -21.38 -9.40 0.41
C LYS A 100 -19.93 -9.73 0.72
N MET A 101 -19.38 -10.81 0.15
CA MET A 101 -17.97 -11.17 0.32
C MET A 101 -17.01 -10.10 -0.24
N ASN A 102 -17.34 -9.50 -1.39
CA ASN A 102 -16.57 -8.38 -1.94
C ASN A 102 -16.61 -7.17 -1.00
N TYR A 103 -17.80 -6.78 -0.51
CA TYR A 103 -17.95 -5.68 0.43
C TYR A 103 -17.20 -5.90 1.74
N ILE A 104 -17.25 -7.11 2.31
CA ILE A 104 -16.46 -7.45 3.50
C ILE A 104 -14.97 -7.21 3.26
N SER A 105 -14.45 -7.59 2.08
CA SER A 105 -13.04 -7.36 1.72
C SER A 105 -12.70 -5.87 1.69
N GLN A 106 -13.57 -5.04 1.10
CA GLN A 106 -13.38 -3.59 1.06
C GLN A 106 -13.50 -2.94 2.45
N VAL A 107 -14.43 -3.40 3.29
CA VAL A 107 -14.56 -2.96 4.69
C VAL A 107 -13.30 -3.29 5.48
N LYS A 108 -12.72 -4.48 5.31
CA LYS A 108 -11.44 -4.86 5.94
C LYS A 108 -10.31 -3.89 5.53
N ASP A 109 -10.24 -3.52 4.26
CA ASP A 109 -9.26 -2.55 3.76
C ASP A 109 -9.47 -1.14 4.36
N GLY A 110 -10.72 -0.69 4.43
CA GLY A 110 -11.11 0.56 5.08
C GLY A 110 -10.78 0.57 6.57
N CYS A 111 -11.02 -0.54 7.27
CA CYS A 111 -10.67 -0.72 8.68
C CYS A 111 -9.16 -0.60 8.90
N LEU A 112 -8.34 -1.28 8.08
CA LEU A 112 -6.88 -1.13 8.13
C LEU A 112 -6.48 0.34 7.93
N SER A 113 -7.05 1.02 6.95
CA SER A 113 -6.79 2.44 6.68
C SER A 113 -7.21 3.34 7.86
N GLY A 114 -8.31 3.01 8.54
CA GLY A 114 -8.70 3.62 9.81
C GLY A 114 -7.66 3.43 10.92
N LEU A 115 -7.20 2.20 11.13
CA LEU A 115 -6.21 1.86 12.17
C LEU A 115 -4.86 2.53 11.93
N LEU A 116 -4.42 2.60 10.66
CA LEU A 116 -3.22 3.34 10.28
C LEU A 116 -3.33 4.81 10.66
N ARG A 117 -4.52 5.42 10.52
CA ARG A 117 -4.76 6.82 10.87
C ARG A 117 -4.62 7.11 12.37
N CYS A 118 -4.85 6.11 13.22
CA CYS A 118 -4.68 6.21 14.67
C CYS A 118 -3.21 6.18 15.14
N LEU A 119 -2.27 5.77 14.27
CA LEU A 119 -0.84 5.77 14.56
C LEU A 119 -0.23 7.17 14.44
N SER A 120 0.92 7.40 15.11
CA SER A 120 1.73 8.58 14.77
C SER A 120 2.25 8.47 13.34
N LEU A 121 2.52 9.59 12.67
CA LEU A 121 2.95 9.58 11.26
C LEU A 121 4.18 8.71 11.01
N GLN A 122 5.14 8.73 11.94
CA GLN A 122 6.35 7.89 11.87
C GLN A 122 6.04 6.39 12.05
N GLN A 123 5.11 6.04 12.95
CA GLN A 123 4.65 4.66 13.12
C GLN A 123 3.87 4.18 11.90
N ARG A 124 3.03 5.05 11.32
CA ARG A 124 2.26 4.79 10.10
C ARG A 124 3.19 4.54 8.91
N LEU A 125 4.16 5.43 8.66
CA LEU A 125 5.16 5.29 7.62
C LEU A 125 5.95 3.98 7.76
N ALA A 126 6.48 3.72 8.95
CA ALA A 126 7.27 2.51 9.21
C ALA A 126 6.44 1.23 8.98
N PHE A 127 5.16 1.23 9.41
CA PHE A 127 4.25 0.12 9.17
C PHE A 127 3.96 -0.07 7.68
N ILE A 128 3.63 0.99 6.95
CA ILE A 128 3.32 0.90 5.52
C ILE A 128 4.53 0.38 4.75
N LEU A 129 5.71 1.01 4.94
CA LEU A 129 6.92 0.67 4.20
C LEU A 129 7.39 -0.76 4.50
N ASN A 130 7.40 -1.18 5.77
CA ASN A 130 7.94 -2.50 6.14
C ASN A 130 6.91 -3.63 6.05
N ILE A 131 5.65 -3.40 6.46
CA ILE A 131 4.65 -4.47 6.59
C ILE A 131 3.77 -4.56 5.33
N LEU A 132 3.39 -3.44 4.72
CA LEU A 132 2.49 -3.44 3.57
C LEU A 132 3.24 -3.47 2.24
N LEU A 133 4.38 -2.77 2.15
CA LEU A 133 5.20 -2.69 0.94
C LEU A 133 6.44 -3.61 0.99
N ASP A 134 6.56 -4.39 2.07
CA ASP A 134 7.60 -5.41 2.28
C ASP A 134 9.04 -4.92 2.03
N LEU A 135 9.33 -3.67 2.39
CA LEU A 135 10.67 -3.12 2.23
C LEU A 135 11.60 -3.59 3.36
N PRO A 136 12.85 -3.98 3.05
CA PRO A 136 13.85 -4.33 4.03
C PRO A 136 14.09 -3.21 5.06
N MET A 137 14.33 -3.59 6.32
CA MET A 137 14.48 -2.67 7.45
C MET A 137 15.49 -1.54 7.18
N ALA A 138 16.63 -1.85 6.55
CA ALA A 138 17.66 -0.88 6.18
C ALA A 138 17.15 0.18 5.19
N GLN A 139 16.34 -0.21 4.20
CA GLN A 139 15.75 0.73 3.26
C GLN A 139 14.70 1.60 3.94
N VAL A 140 13.86 1.01 4.79
CA VAL A 140 12.86 1.76 5.57
C VAL A 140 13.55 2.79 6.44
N ALA A 141 14.63 2.40 7.14
CA ALA A 141 15.43 3.28 7.98
C ALA A 141 16.02 4.46 7.19
N SER A 142 16.56 4.18 6.00
CA SER A 142 17.02 5.22 5.07
C SER A 142 15.87 6.14 4.64
N ILE A 143 14.71 5.61 4.26
CA ILE A 143 13.56 6.42 3.81
C ILE A 143 13.03 7.31 4.94
N ILE A 144 12.86 6.77 6.16
CA ILE A 144 12.32 7.52 7.29
C ILE A 144 13.36 8.41 8.00
N ASP A 145 14.62 8.38 7.54
CA ASP A 145 15.77 9.12 8.09
C ASP A 145 15.97 8.82 9.59
N LYS A 146 16.08 7.52 9.93
CA LYS A 146 16.33 7.02 11.29
C LYS A 146 17.33 5.87 11.27
N SER A 147 17.87 5.53 12.44
CA SER A 147 18.65 4.30 12.57
C SER A 147 17.77 3.05 12.38
N GLU A 148 18.36 1.94 11.95
CA GLU A 148 17.64 0.66 11.83
C GLU A 148 17.01 0.23 13.14
N ASN A 149 17.68 0.47 14.27
CA ASN A 149 17.13 0.14 15.58
C ASN A 149 15.88 0.98 15.91
N ALA A 150 15.95 2.30 15.70
CA ALA A 150 14.78 3.18 15.89
C ALA A 150 13.62 2.79 14.96
N THR A 151 13.93 2.38 13.74
CA THR A 151 12.95 1.89 12.75
C THR A 151 12.28 0.61 13.21
N ARG A 152 13.06 -0.38 13.70
CA ARG A 152 12.54 -1.62 14.28
C ARG A 152 11.60 -1.37 15.45
N ILE A 153 11.95 -0.41 16.33
CA ILE A 153 11.09 0.00 17.45
C ILE A 153 9.78 0.62 16.94
N LEU A 154 9.82 1.46 15.90
CA LEU A 154 8.61 2.04 15.30
C LEU A 154 7.68 0.98 14.72
N VAL A 155 8.22 0.03 13.94
CA VAL A 155 7.48 -1.11 13.38
C VAL A 155 6.89 -1.98 14.48
N HIS A 156 7.68 -2.30 15.51
CA HIS A 156 7.19 -3.10 16.62
C HIS A 156 6.03 -2.39 17.34
N ARG A 157 6.19 -1.11 17.67
CA ARG A 157 5.16 -0.32 18.35
C ARG A 157 3.89 -0.14 17.52
N SER A 158 4.00 0.05 16.20
CA SER A 158 2.82 0.14 15.34
C SER A 158 2.05 -1.18 15.28
N LYS A 159 2.75 -2.32 15.15
CA LYS A 159 2.14 -3.67 15.24
C LYS A 159 1.44 -3.89 16.57
N GLN A 160 2.07 -3.54 17.69
CA GLN A 160 1.46 -3.73 19.02
C GLN A 160 0.17 -2.92 19.19
N LYS A 161 0.13 -1.67 18.72
CA LYS A 161 -1.09 -0.84 18.79
C LYS A 161 -2.23 -1.39 17.94
N ILE A 162 -1.94 -1.78 16.70
CA ILE A 162 -2.94 -2.39 15.81
C ILE A 162 -3.42 -3.72 16.41
N LYS A 163 -2.49 -4.58 16.86
CA LYS A 163 -2.83 -5.84 17.52
C LYS A 163 -3.72 -5.61 18.74
N PHE A 164 -3.36 -4.67 19.62
CA PHE A 164 -4.16 -4.35 20.80
C PHE A 164 -5.59 -3.97 20.43
N PHE A 165 -5.78 -3.12 19.41
CA PHE A 165 -7.13 -2.79 18.94
C PHE A 165 -7.87 -4.02 18.44
N LEU A 166 -7.25 -4.82 17.57
CA LEU A 166 -7.89 -6.00 16.97
C LEU A 166 -8.28 -7.04 18.01
N CYS A 167 -7.39 -7.33 18.98
CA CYS A 167 -7.67 -8.31 20.05
C CYS A 167 -8.91 -7.95 20.87
N ASN A 168 -9.13 -6.67 21.16
CA ASN A 168 -10.20 -6.22 22.05
C ASN A 168 -11.50 -5.87 21.34
N ASN A 169 -11.48 -5.73 20.00
CA ASN A 169 -12.62 -5.16 19.27
C ASN A 169 -13.03 -5.96 18.04
N CYS A 170 -12.12 -6.68 17.37
CA CYS A 170 -12.39 -7.27 16.06
C CYS A 170 -12.79 -8.75 16.15
N SER A 171 -13.91 -9.12 15.54
CA SER A 171 -14.39 -10.51 15.53
C SER A 171 -13.52 -11.47 14.74
N LEU A 172 -12.69 -10.97 13.82
CA LEU A 172 -11.75 -11.78 13.04
C LEU A 172 -10.59 -12.27 13.90
N TYR A 173 -10.33 -11.62 15.02
CA TYR A 173 -9.27 -12.01 15.96
C TYR A 173 -9.83 -12.80 17.15
N ASP A 174 -10.95 -12.36 17.71
CA ASP A 174 -11.65 -13.07 18.80
C ASP A 174 -13.15 -13.06 18.52
N SER A 175 -13.77 -14.24 18.43
CA SER A 175 -15.17 -14.40 18.08
C SER A 175 -16.14 -13.78 19.09
N ARG A 176 -15.69 -13.45 20.31
CA ARG A 176 -16.47 -12.78 21.36
C ARG A 176 -16.59 -11.27 21.14
N ASN A 177 -15.75 -10.70 20.28
CA ASN A 177 -15.77 -9.27 20.00
C ASN A 177 -16.99 -8.86 19.16
N THR A 178 -17.38 -7.58 19.28
CA THR A 178 -18.60 -7.02 18.70
C THR A 178 -18.43 -6.48 17.28
N CYS A 179 -17.25 -6.00 16.89
CA CYS A 179 -17.04 -5.49 15.53
C CYS A 179 -17.06 -6.63 14.51
N ARG A 180 -18.03 -6.58 13.60
CA ARG A 180 -18.20 -7.48 12.45
C ARG A 180 -18.07 -6.65 11.18
N CYS A 181 -17.33 -7.13 10.19
CA CYS A 181 -17.16 -6.41 8.93
C CYS A 181 -18.48 -6.27 8.17
N GLU A 182 -19.32 -7.30 8.27
CA GLU A 182 -20.68 -7.32 7.74
C GLU A 182 -21.45 -6.10 8.25
N SER A 183 -21.41 -5.85 9.57
CA SER A 183 -22.19 -4.78 10.20
C SER A 183 -21.82 -3.36 9.77
N LEU A 184 -20.71 -3.19 9.04
CA LEU A 184 -20.24 -1.90 8.53
C LEU A 184 -20.53 -1.71 7.03
N ILE A 185 -21.09 -2.71 6.33
CA ILE A 185 -21.35 -2.63 4.88
C ILE A 185 -22.30 -1.49 4.56
N ASN A 186 -23.46 -1.42 5.21
CA ASN A 186 -24.48 -0.39 4.91
C ASN A 186 -23.94 1.02 5.13
N PHE A 187 -23.26 1.25 6.26
CA PHE A 187 -22.63 2.52 6.54
C PHE A 187 -21.58 2.86 5.47
N SER A 188 -20.72 1.91 5.13
CA SER A 188 -19.65 2.11 4.14
C SER A 188 -20.19 2.39 2.72
N LEU A 189 -21.29 1.74 2.32
CA LEU A 189 -21.99 2.01 1.07
C LEU A 189 -22.59 3.42 1.07
N LYS A 190 -23.26 3.82 2.16
CA LYS A 190 -23.86 5.15 2.31
C LYS A 190 -22.81 6.27 2.25
N GLN A 191 -21.61 6.02 2.77
CA GLN A 191 -20.49 6.96 2.69
C GLN A 191 -19.76 6.92 1.34
N GLY A 192 -20.11 5.99 0.43
CA GLY A 192 -19.40 5.79 -0.84
C GLY A 192 -17.99 5.21 -0.69
N TRP A 193 -17.66 4.63 0.47
CA TRP A 193 -16.34 4.06 0.74
C TRP A 193 -16.12 2.70 0.06
N ILE A 194 -17.20 1.96 -0.18
CA ILE A 194 -17.19 0.66 -0.86
C ILE A 194 -18.22 0.66 -1.99
N SER A 195 -17.97 -0.12 -3.05
CA SER A 195 -18.92 -0.31 -4.16
C SER A 195 -18.60 -1.57 -4.97
N LEU A 196 -19.54 -2.09 -5.75
CA LEU A 196 -19.33 -3.29 -6.59
C LEU A 196 -18.19 -3.11 -7.60
N ASN A 197 -18.09 -1.90 -8.16
CA ASN A 197 -17.10 -1.55 -9.18
C ASN A 197 -15.76 -1.11 -8.60
N ASN A 198 -15.60 -1.11 -7.28
CA ASN A 198 -14.34 -0.80 -6.61
C ASN A 198 -13.69 -2.13 -6.17
N PRO A 199 -12.87 -2.79 -7.01
CA PRO A 199 -12.28 -4.07 -6.65
C PRO A 199 -11.46 -3.92 -5.37
N ALA A 200 -11.49 -4.93 -4.49
CA ALA A 200 -10.60 -5.00 -3.35
C ALA A 200 -9.15 -4.91 -3.87
N ARG A 201 -8.47 -3.78 -3.61
CA ARG A 201 -7.17 -3.44 -4.23
C ARG A 201 -6.13 -4.54 -4.05
N ILE A 202 -6.18 -5.26 -2.92
CA ILE A 202 -5.29 -6.36 -2.57
C ILE A 202 -5.41 -7.56 -3.52
N GLU A 203 -6.58 -7.84 -4.12
CA GLU A 203 -6.75 -9.02 -4.98
C GLU A 203 -6.05 -8.86 -6.34
N SER A 204 -6.02 -7.64 -6.89
CA SER A 204 -5.22 -7.34 -8.08
C SER A 204 -3.73 -7.43 -7.77
N GLU A 205 -3.28 -6.87 -6.63
CA GLU A 205 -1.88 -6.86 -6.21
C GLU A 205 -1.34 -8.28 -5.89
N ILE A 206 -2.15 -9.15 -5.27
CA ILE A 206 -1.77 -10.53 -4.96
C ILE A 206 -1.79 -11.43 -6.20
N LYS A 207 -2.76 -11.27 -7.10
CA LYS A 207 -2.86 -12.05 -8.35
C LYS A 207 -1.68 -11.75 -9.27
N ASP A 208 -1.30 -10.48 -9.37
CA ASP A 208 -0.16 -10.03 -10.17
C ASP A 208 1.16 -10.60 -9.61
N LEU A 209 1.35 -10.55 -8.28
CA LEU A 209 2.53 -11.14 -7.62
C LEU A 209 2.63 -12.67 -7.78
N LYS A 210 1.52 -13.40 -7.76
CA LYS A 210 1.53 -14.87 -7.90
C LYS A 210 1.90 -15.32 -9.32
N ASN A 211 1.41 -14.63 -10.35
CA ASN A 211 1.73 -14.93 -11.75
C ASN A 211 3.19 -14.64 -12.08
N VAL A 212 3.69 -13.53 -11.55
CA VAL A 212 5.10 -13.12 -11.56
C VAL A 212 5.99 -14.24 -10.95
N ILE A 213 5.63 -14.76 -9.78
CA ILE A 213 6.39 -15.82 -9.10
C ILE A 213 6.34 -17.16 -9.84
N SER A 214 5.21 -17.51 -10.48
CA SER A 214 5.09 -18.76 -11.24
C SER A 214 6.01 -18.78 -12.47
N LEU A 215 6.22 -17.62 -13.11
CA LEU A 215 7.09 -17.46 -14.27
C LEU A 215 8.56 -17.70 -13.93
N TYR A 216 9.01 -17.22 -12.76
CA TYR A 216 10.38 -17.40 -12.28
C TYR A 216 10.68 -18.85 -11.89
N LYS A 217 9.66 -19.60 -11.45
CA LYS A 217 9.81 -21.02 -11.05
C LYS A 217 10.01 -21.96 -12.23
N THR A 218 9.65 -21.55 -13.46
CA THR A 218 9.76 -22.39 -14.66
C THR A 218 11.04 -22.18 -15.47
N LEU A 219 11.93 -21.27 -15.05
CA LEU A 219 13.15 -20.93 -15.80
C LEU A 219 14.36 -21.73 -15.28
N GLN A 220 14.99 -22.51 -16.16
CA GLN A 220 16.29 -23.11 -15.89
C GLN A 220 17.41 -22.05 -15.89
N GLU A 221 18.42 -22.37 -15.11
CA GLU A 221 19.38 -21.46 -14.52
C GLU A 221 20.49 -20.92 -15.47
N THR A 222 20.22 -20.48 -16.69
CA THR A 222 21.25 -19.85 -17.53
C THR A 222 20.78 -18.61 -18.30
N SER A 223 21.71 -17.68 -18.53
CA SER A 223 21.48 -16.33 -19.06
C SER A 223 20.64 -16.37 -20.35
N PRO A 224 19.59 -15.52 -20.49
CA PRO A 224 18.65 -15.63 -21.61
C PRO A 224 19.32 -15.32 -22.95
N THR A 225 18.99 -16.11 -23.97
CA THR A 225 19.42 -15.91 -25.36
C THR A 225 18.69 -14.73 -26.00
N ASN A 226 19.34 -14.06 -26.97
CA ASN A 226 18.77 -12.91 -27.71
C ASN A 226 17.41 -13.18 -28.38
N GLU A 227 17.07 -14.45 -28.63
CA GLU A 227 15.77 -14.86 -29.17
C GLU A 227 14.66 -14.85 -28.11
N PHE A 228 14.99 -15.14 -26.85
CA PHE A 228 14.08 -15.03 -25.71
C PHE A 228 13.74 -13.56 -25.43
N ASP A 229 14.73 -12.67 -25.45
CA ASP A 229 14.51 -11.23 -25.27
C ASP A 229 13.61 -10.65 -26.36
N LYS A 230 13.79 -11.07 -27.62
CA LYS A 230 12.92 -10.66 -28.74
C LYS A 230 11.49 -11.20 -28.60
N ARG A 231 11.31 -12.41 -28.07
CA ARG A 231 9.99 -13.01 -27.82
C ARG A 231 9.26 -12.33 -26.65
N VAL A 232 9.98 -12.01 -25.58
CA VAL A 232 9.47 -11.23 -24.44
C VAL A 232 9.10 -9.82 -24.89
N GLN A 233 9.93 -9.16 -25.70
CA GLN A 233 9.62 -7.82 -26.20
C GLN A 233 8.40 -7.77 -27.14
N ARG A 234 8.19 -8.79 -27.99
CA ARG A 234 6.95 -8.87 -28.80
C ARG A 234 5.70 -9.04 -27.92
N LEU A 235 5.79 -9.87 -26.88
CA LEU A 235 4.64 -10.11 -25.99
C LEU A 235 4.34 -8.93 -25.06
N LEU A 236 5.36 -8.13 -24.70
CA LEU A 236 5.20 -6.86 -23.99
C LEU A 236 4.69 -5.73 -24.90
N ALA A 237 4.90 -5.82 -26.21
CA ALA A 237 4.42 -4.85 -27.18
C ALA A 237 2.94 -5.05 -27.55
N ASP A 238 2.45 -6.29 -27.58
CA ASP A 238 1.06 -6.61 -27.97
C ASP A 238 0.05 -6.54 -26.81
N LYS A 239 0.49 -6.32 -25.56
CA LYS A 239 -0.41 -6.16 -24.41
C LYS A 239 -0.02 -4.92 -23.60
N VAL A 240 -0.89 -3.92 -23.72
CA VAL A 240 -0.87 -2.66 -22.97
C VAL A 240 -0.73 -2.93 -21.47
N ASP A 241 0.29 -2.28 -20.89
CA ASP A 241 0.61 -2.11 -19.48
C ASP A 241 0.83 -3.39 -18.64
N PHE A 242 2.11 -3.71 -18.37
CA PHE A 242 2.70 -3.72 -17.01
C PHE A 242 4.13 -4.29 -17.07
N LEU A 243 5.12 -3.45 -16.74
CA LEU A 243 6.55 -3.77 -16.65
C LEU A 243 6.94 -3.98 -15.18
N ILE A 244 6.80 -5.19 -14.66
CA ILE A 244 7.44 -5.59 -13.41
C ILE A 244 7.85 -7.04 -13.58
N LEU A 245 9.11 -7.26 -13.93
CA LEU A 245 9.90 -8.47 -13.66
C LEU A 245 11.14 -8.47 -14.55
N ASN A 246 12.10 -7.62 -14.22
CA ASN A 246 13.47 -7.87 -14.62
C ASN A 246 14.29 -7.77 -13.34
N ASP A 247 14.57 -8.91 -12.74
CA ASP A 247 15.72 -9.04 -11.84
C ASP A 247 16.33 -10.42 -12.04
N LYS A 248 17.50 -10.41 -12.68
CA LYS A 248 18.42 -11.55 -12.72
C LYS A 248 18.86 -11.89 -11.29
N LYS A 249 18.91 -13.20 -11.07
CA LYS A 249 19.39 -13.99 -9.93
C LYS A 249 20.35 -13.32 -8.93
N VAL A 250 20.16 -13.72 -7.67
CA VAL A 250 21.18 -13.80 -6.63
C VAL A 250 22.22 -14.88 -7.02
N LYS A 251 23.33 -14.43 -7.61
CA LYS A 251 24.72 -14.56 -7.12
C LYS A 251 25.63 -13.79 -8.06
#